data_AF-A0AA35YFS9-F1
#
_entry.id   AF-A0AA35YFS9-F1
#
_cell.length_a   1.000
_cell.length_b   1.000
_cell.length_c   1.000
_cell.angle_alpha   90.00
_cell.angle_beta   90.00
_cell.angle_gamma   90.00
#
_symmetry.space_group_name_H-M   'P 1'
#
loop_
_entity.id
_entity.type
_entity.pdbx_description
1 polymer ?
#
loop_
_entity_poly.entity_id
_entity_poly.type
_entity_poly.pdbx_seq_one_letter_code
_entity_poly.pdbx_strand_id
1 'polypeptide(L)'
;MNCLTNLSRSYSALPLRSFKCKASIYPSFVNMKGLVNAIDLRGSCLVKATSSPTPSTNIHGAKEEEKSDVYSTNMTEAMGAVLTYRHELGMNYSFIRPDLIVGSCLQTPADVDKLRSIKVKTVYCLQQDSDLEYFSVDINAIREYASTFDDIQHLRAEIRDFDATDLRLRLPAVVSKLYKAVNQNGGVTYIHCTAGLGRAPATALAYMFWVQGYKLNEALSLLLSKRKCFPNVDAIKSATADILTGLKTRSVTLTWNGDNCSSVEIAGLDVGWGQRIPLKYEEKNGSWILHRDLLEGRYEYKYIVDGEWMTNKYESLAPVNKDGHVNNYIQVVGNDPESVDLWTRLGDDDFDLTDSERETIKRVLDEYPDDE
;
A
#
# COMPACT_ATOMS: atom_id res chain seq x y z
N MET A 1 34.11 39.70 38.26
CA MET A 1 35.35 39.68 39.07
C MET A 1 35.59 38.24 39.46
N ASN A 2 36.32 37.48 38.64
CA ASN A 2 37.78 37.26 38.68
C ASN A 2 38.04 35.89 39.36
N CYS A 3 38.34 34.83 38.59
CA CYS A 3 39.67 34.46 38.05
C CYS A 3 40.45 33.61 39.08
N LEU A 4 41.14 32.47 38.82
CA LEU A 4 41.91 31.90 37.70
C LEU A 4 42.31 30.43 38.10
N THR A 5 42.16 29.41 37.25
CA THR A 5 43.14 28.69 36.36
C THR A 5 43.93 27.48 36.87
N ASN A 6 44.05 26.50 35.96
CA ASN A 6 45.20 25.63 35.59
C ASN A 6 44.86 24.12 35.67
N LEU A 7 45.23 23.22 34.75
CA LEU A 7 46.04 23.25 33.53
C LEU A 7 45.78 21.94 32.74
N SER A 8 46.02 21.95 31.43
CA SER A 8 45.88 20.83 30.49
C SER A 8 46.91 19.70 30.68
N ARG A 9 46.58 18.49 30.23
CA ARG A 9 47.55 17.59 29.57
C ARG A 9 46.88 16.71 28.50
N SER A 10 47.30 16.96 27.27
CA SER A 10 47.10 16.17 26.05
C SER A 10 47.95 14.89 26.07
N TYR A 11 47.41 13.79 25.54
CA TYR A 11 48.20 12.75 24.86
C TYR A 11 47.43 12.20 23.66
N SER A 12 48.04 12.35 22.49
CA SER A 12 47.68 11.75 21.21
C SER A 12 48.53 10.49 20.97
N ALA A 13 47.94 9.40 20.44
CA ALA A 13 48.37 8.70 19.22
C ALA A 13 47.82 7.25 19.11
N LEU A 14 46.84 7.06 18.19
CA LEU A 14 46.74 6.06 17.09
C LEU A 14 46.80 4.53 17.40
N PRO A 15 46.48 3.62 16.44
CA PRO A 15 45.13 3.11 16.20
C PRO A 15 45.04 1.57 16.29
N LEU A 16 43.92 1.03 16.81
CA LEU A 16 43.69 -0.42 16.85
C LEU A 16 43.12 -0.95 15.52
N ARG A 17 43.80 -1.98 15.04
CA ARG A 17 43.67 -2.64 13.75
C ARG A 17 42.30 -3.29 13.53
N SER A 18 41.88 -3.23 12.27
CA SER A 18 40.83 -4.03 11.64
C SER A 18 41.04 -5.55 11.83
N PHE A 19 40.02 -6.26 12.29
CA PHE A 19 39.91 -7.70 12.12
C PHE A 19 39.17 -8.01 10.81
N LYS A 20 39.88 -8.51 9.80
CA LYS A 20 39.32 -9.17 8.62
C LYS A 20 39.33 -10.67 8.88
N CYS A 21 38.17 -11.28 9.15
CA CYS A 21 38.01 -12.72 9.04
C CYS A 21 37.80 -13.09 7.57
N LYS A 22 38.79 -13.76 6.98
CA LYS A 22 38.64 -14.48 5.71
C LYS A 22 38.14 -15.88 6.04
N ALA A 23 36.89 -16.20 5.68
CA ALA A 23 36.43 -17.58 5.59
C ALA A 23 36.40 -17.96 4.10
N SER A 24 37.33 -18.84 3.72
CA SER A 24 37.32 -19.56 2.46
C SER A 24 36.42 -20.78 2.64
N ILE A 25 35.31 -20.87 1.89
CA ILE A 25 34.50 -22.07 1.81
C ILE A 25 34.44 -22.48 0.34
N TYR A 26 35.07 -23.62 0.03
CA TYR A 26 34.95 -24.34 -1.22
C TYR A 26 33.56 -24.99 -1.34
N PRO A 27 32.92 -25.00 -2.52
CA PRO A 27 31.69 -25.77 -2.72
C PRO A 27 32.04 -27.23 -3.04
N SER A 28 31.67 -28.15 -2.16
CA SER A 28 31.63 -29.58 -2.45
C SER A 28 30.26 -29.94 -3.05
N PHE A 29 30.27 -30.33 -4.32
CA PHE A 29 29.13 -30.97 -4.98
C PHE A 29 28.96 -32.38 -4.42
N VAL A 30 27.79 -32.66 -3.83
CA VAL A 30 27.35 -34.04 -3.57
C VAL A 30 26.10 -34.31 -4.40
N ASN A 31 26.28 -35.23 -5.34
CA ASN A 31 25.31 -35.72 -6.29
C ASN A 31 24.50 -36.83 -5.60
N MET A 32 23.21 -36.60 -5.33
CA MET A 32 22.30 -37.65 -4.85
C MET A 32 21.28 -37.97 -5.93
N LYS A 33 21.56 -39.02 -6.70
CA LYS A 33 20.57 -39.74 -7.51
C LYS A 33 19.72 -40.59 -6.58
N GLY A 34 18.41 -40.34 -6.55
CA GLY A 34 17.44 -41.08 -5.75
C GLY A 34 16.08 -41.12 -6.42
N LEU A 35 15.91 -42.14 -7.27
CA LEU A 35 14.70 -42.72 -7.86
C LEU A 35 13.35 -42.32 -7.21
N VAL A 36 12.42 -41.75 -8.00
CA VAL A 36 10.99 -41.79 -7.68
C VAL A 36 10.25 -42.35 -8.90
N ASN A 37 9.88 -43.63 -8.82
CA ASN A 37 8.99 -44.28 -9.78
C ASN A 37 7.55 -43.87 -9.48
N ALA A 38 6.88 -43.33 -10.49
CA ALA A 38 5.44 -43.14 -10.53
C ALA A 38 4.74 -44.50 -10.61
N ILE A 39 3.80 -44.76 -9.71
CA ILE A 39 2.78 -45.79 -9.91
C ILE A 39 1.43 -45.18 -9.54
N ASP A 40 0.65 -44.99 -10.60
CA ASP A 40 -0.76 -44.68 -10.66
C ASP A 40 -1.58 -45.84 -10.05
N LEU A 41 -2.52 -45.53 -9.16
CA LEU A 41 -3.54 -46.49 -8.69
C LEU A 41 -4.78 -45.73 -8.25
N ARG A 42 -5.63 -45.39 -9.23
CA ARG A 42 -7.07 -45.22 -9.02
C ARG A 42 -7.67 -46.54 -8.54
N GLY A 43 -8.05 -46.60 -7.27
CA GLY A 43 -8.89 -47.65 -6.71
C GLY A 43 -10.23 -47.08 -6.27
N SER A 44 -11.27 -47.33 -7.06
CA SER A 44 -12.66 -47.09 -6.67
C SER A 44 -13.10 -48.08 -5.60
N CYS A 45 -13.58 -47.61 -4.46
CA CYS A 45 -14.35 -48.43 -3.52
C CYS A 45 -15.66 -47.72 -3.15
N LEU A 46 -16.74 -48.32 -3.64
CA LEU A 46 -18.13 -48.01 -3.32
C LEU A 46 -18.49 -48.71 -2.01
N VAL A 47 -18.78 -47.97 -0.94
CA VAL A 47 -19.49 -48.50 0.23
C VAL A 47 -20.57 -47.50 0.66
N LYS A 48 -21.77 -48.02 0.86
CA LYS A 48 -23.04 -47.29 1.07
C LYS A 48 -23.43 -47.34 2.56
N ALA A 49 -24.03 -46.24 3.03
CA ALA A 49 -24.73 -46.01 4.32
C ALA A 49 -23.81 -45.89 5.57
N THR A 50 -23.98 -44.92 6.47
CA THR A 50 -25.22 -44.41 7.09
C THR A 50 -25.15 -42.92 7.46
N SER A 51 -26.31 -42.24 7.33
CA SER A 51 -26.57 -40.86 7.72
C SER A 51 -26.58 -40.63 9.23
N SER A 52 -25.80 -39.66 9.70
CA SER A 52 -26.02 -38.92 10.95
C SER A 52 -25.69 -37.45 10.70
N PRO A 53 -26.41 -36.49 11.31
CA PRO A 53 -26.39 -35.10 10.87
C PRO A 53 -25.12 -34.39 11.33
N THR A 54 -24.38 -33.82 10.38
CA THR A 54 -23.29 -32.88 10.63
C THR A 54 -23.87 -31.54 11.14
N PRO A 55 -23.19 -30.84 12.06
CA PRO A 55 -23.67 -29.56 12.56
C PRO A 55 -23.61 -28.52 11.42
N SER A 56 -24.70 -27.79 11.22
CA SER A 56 -24.84 -26.74 10.22
C SER A 56 -24.00 -25.48 10.48
N THR A 57 -23.06 -25.53 11.42
CA THR A 57 -22.23 -24.40 11.85
C THR A 57 -20.96 -24.19 11.01
N ASN A 58 -20.51 -25.19 10.23
CA ASN A 58 -19.25 -25.10 9.46
C ASN A 58 -19.40 -24.55 8.03
N ILE A 59 -20.62 -24.35 7.53
CA ILE A 59 -20.83 -23.90 6.14
C ILE A 59 -20.58 -22.39 6.01
N HIS A 60 -20.90 -21.60 7.04
CA HIS A 60 -20.72 -20.14 6.99
C HIS A 60 -19.23 -19.76 7.07
N GLY A 61 -18.48 -20.35 8.01
CA GLY A 61 -17.04 -20.14 8.13
C GLY A 61 -16.26 -20.59 6.89
N ALA A 62 -16.61 -21.74 6.30
CA ALA A 62 -15.96 -22.21 5.07
C ALA A 62 -16.17 -21.25 3.88
N LYS A 63 -17.34 -20.60 3.78
CA LYS A 63 -17.60 -19.59 2.74
C LYS A 63 -16.84 -18.29 2.96
N GLU A 64 -16.65 -17.87 4.22
CA GLU A 64 -15.85 -16.71 4.54
C GLU A 64 -14.36 -16.95 4.28
N GLU A 65 -13.84 -18.14 4.62
CA GLU A 65 -12.46 -18.54 4.29
C GLU A 65 -12.20 -18.50 2.78
N GLU A 66 -13.11 -19.04 1.96
CA GLU A 66 -12.99 -18.97 0.49
C GLU A 66 -12.99 -17.53 -0.02
N LYS A 67 -13.89 -16.67 0.50
CA LYS A 67 -13.92 -15.23 0.15
C LYS A 67 -12.63 -14.52 0.58
N SER A 68 -12.09 -14.85 1.75
CA SER A 68 -10.81 -14.34 2.27
C SER A 68 -9.63 -14.73 1.39
N ASP A 69 -9.59 -15.97 0.92
CA ASP A 69 -8.54 -16.47 0.02
C ASP A 69 -8.60 -15.77 -1.34
N VAL A 70 -9.78 -15.67 -1.96
CA VAL A 70 -9.98 -14.93 -3.21
C VAL A 70 -9.57 -13.47 -3.05
N TYR A 71 -10.00 -12.81 -1.98
CA TYR A 71 -9.62 -11.43 -1.70
C TYR A 71 -8.10 -11.28 -1.49
N SER A 72 -7.47 -12.21 -0.80
CA SER A 72 -6.02 -12.20 -0.56
C SER A 72 -5.21 -12.40 -1.84
N THR A 73 -5.68 -13.26 -2.74
CA THR A 73 -5.07 -13.43 -4.07
C THR A 73 -5.21 -12.15 -4.89
N ASN A 74 -6.42 -11.59 -4.99
CA ASN A 74 -6.65 -10.34 -5.72
C ASN A 74 -5.82 -9.18 -5.15
N MET A 75 -5.68 -9.11 -3.82
CA MET A 75 -4.83 -8.14 -3.14
C MET A 75 -3.36 -8.33 -3.51
N THR A 76 -2.86 -9.57 -3.50
CA THR A 76 -1.48 -9.86 -3.88
C THR A 76 -1.20 -9.46 -5.32
N GLU A 77 -2.12 -9.77 -6.23
CA GLU A 77 -2.03 -9.38 -7.64
C GLU A 77 -2.05 -7.86 -7.81
N ALA A 78 -3.04 -7.18 -7.22
CA ALA A 78 -3.22 -5.74 -7.39
C ALA A 78 -2.15 -4.89 -6.70
N MET A 79 -1.59 -5.36 -5.59
CA MET A 79 -0.59 -4.62 -4.82
C MET A 79 0.85 -5.03 -5.16
N GLY A 80 1.04 -6.17 -5.83
CA GLY A 80 2.37 -6.72 -6.13
C GLY A 80 3.16 -7.09 -4.88
N ALA A 81 2.48 -7.42 -3.78
CA ALA A 81 3.07 -7.75 -2.49
C ALA A 81 2.31 -8.89 -1.82
N VAL A 82 3.03 -9.90 -1.30
CA VAL A 82 2.40 -11.06 -0.66
C VAL A 82 1.90 -10.71 0.75
N LEU A 83 0.61 -10.42 0.82
CA LEU A 83 -0.14 -10.11 2.04
C LEU A 83 -1.38 -11.01 2.11
N THR A 84 -1.88 -11.26 3.32
CA THR A 84 -3.04 -12.13 3.53
C THR A 84 -4.02 -11.48 4.46
N TYR A 85 -5.30 -11.54 4.09
CA TYR A 85 -6.42 -11.12 4.91
C TYR A 85 -7.32 -12.32 5.20
N ARG A 86 -7.72 -12.46 6.46
CA ARG A 86 -8.54 -13.57 6.96
C ARG A 86 -9.71 -12.98 7.70
N HIS A 87 -10.83 -12.79 7.00
CA HIS A 87 -12.03 -12.14 7.52
C HIS A 87 -12.63 -12.92 8.69
N GLU A 88 -12.68 -14.24 8.60
CA GLU A 88 -13.26 -15.13 9.60
C GLU A 88 -12.50 -15.10 10.96
N LEU A 89 -11.29 -14.52 11.00
CA LEU A 89 -10.54 -14.31 12.25
C LEU A 89 -10.95 -13.03 13.00
N GLY A 90 -11.88 -12.25 12.45
CA GLY A 90 -12.41 -11.05 13.07
C GLY A 90 -11.58 -9.78 12.83
N MET A 91 -12.09 -8.67 13.39
CA MET A 91 -11.41 -7.38 13.38
C MET A 91 -10.02 -7.47 14.03
N ASN A 92 -8.98 -7.07 13.31
CA ASN A 92 -7.60 -6.97 13.80
C ASN A 92 -7.02 -5.58 13.57
N TYR A 93 -6.04 -5.18 14.38
CA TYR A 93 -5.46 -3.84 14.31
C TYR A 93 -4.10 -3.75 15.01
N SER A 94 -3.37 -2.66 14.72
CA SER A 94 -2.13 -2.31 15.39
C SER A 94 -2.14 -0.83 15.80
N PHE A 95 -1.69 -0.53 17.01
CA PHE A 95 -1.33 0.83 17.38
C PHE A 95 -0.06 1.25 16.64
N ILE A 96 -0.18 2.29 15.81
CA ILE A 96 0.95 2.92 15.14
C ILE A 96 1.59 3.95 16.06
N ARG A 97 0.72 4.70 16.75
CA ARG A 97 1.03 5.63 17.83
C ARG A 97 -0.01 5.47 18.95
N PRO A 98 0.21 6.04 20.16
CA PRO A 98 -0.79 5.97 21.23
C PRO A 98 -2.18 6.53 20.85
N ASP A 99 -2.22 7.47 19.89
CA ASP A 99 -3.41 8.16 19.40
C ASP A 99 -3.91 7.64 18.04
N LEU A 100 -3.22 6.69 17.42
CA LEU A 100 -3.49 6.27 16.04
C LEU A 100 -3.40 4.75 15.85
N ILE A 101 -4.51 4.16 15.43
CA ILE A 101 -4.65 2.74 15.12
C ILE A 101 -4.92 2.58 13.62
N VAL A 102 -4.30 1.56 13.01
CA VAL A 102 -4.63 1.06 11.67
C VAL A 102 -5.14 -0.37 11.79
N GLY A 103 -6.29 -0.67 11.19
CA GLY A 103 -6.93 -1.98 11.30
C GLY A 103 -7.77 -2.41 10.11
N SER A 104 -8.27 -3.63 10.18
CA SER A 104 -9.27 -4.19 9.26
C SER A 104 -10.67 -3.67 9.58
N CYS A 105 -11.66 -4.01 8.75
CA CYS A 105 -13.03 -3.62 8.99
C CYS A 105 -13.59 -4.14 10.33
N LEU A 106 -14.46 -3.32 10.94
CA LEU A 106 -15.44 -3.81 11.89
C LEU A 106 -16.38 -4.77 11.13
N GLN A 107 -16.85 -5.81 11.81
CA GLN A 107 -17.72 -6.82 11.22
C GLN A 107 -19.12 -6.77 11.83
N THR A 108 -19.21 -6.36 13.08
CA THR A 108 -20.47 -6.34 13.84
C THR A 108 -20.56 -5.09 14.73
N PRO A 109 -21.76 -4.71 15.18
CA PRO A 109 -21.93 -3.65 16.18
C PRO A 109 -21.09 -3.86 17.46
N ALA A 110 -20.89 -5.11 17.88
CA ALA A 110 -20.07 -5.43 19.06
C ALA A 110 -18.59 -5.04 18.91
N ASP A 111 -18.09 -4.83 17.69
CA ASP A 111 -16.73 -4.33 17.47
C ASP A 111 -16.60 -2.86 17.89
N VAL A 112 -17.70 -2.08 17.86
CA VAL A 112 -17.72 -0.71 18.40
C VAL A 112 -17.39 -0.73 19.89
N ASP A 113 -17.95 -1.65 20.66
CA ASP A 113 -17.67 -1.77 22.10
C ASP A 113 -16.20 -2.12 22.36
N LYS A 114 -15.61 -3.00 21.53
CA LYS A 114 -14.18 -3.33 21.60
C LYS A 114 -13.33 -2.07 21.40
N LEU A 115 -13.65 -1.24 20.40
CA LEU A 115 -12.93 0.01 20.14
C LEU A 115 -13.14 1.05 21.25
N ARG A 116 -14.36 1.20 21.78
CA ARG A 116 -14.63 2.07 22.94
C ARG A 116 -13.87 1.64 24.19
N SER A 117 -13.71 0.33 24.41
CA SER A 117 -12.95 -0.21 25.56
C SER A 117 -11.48 0.24 25.57
N ILE A 118 -10.90 0.49 24.38
CA ILE A 118 -9.54 1.01 24.20
C ILE A 118 -9.52 2.53 23.90
N LYS A 119 -10.61 3.23 24.23
CA LYS A 119 -10.73 4.70 24.15
C LYS A 119 -10.63 5.28 22.73
N VAL A 120 -11.02 4.50 21.72
CA VAL A 120 -11.26 5.03 20.38
C VAL A 120 -12.44 5.98 20.42
N LYS A 121 -12.23 7.18 19.88
CA LYS A 121 -13.23 8.22 19.73
C LYS A 121 -13.66 8.46 18.28
N THR A 122 -12.82 8.08 17.33
CA THR A 122 -13.12 8.22 15.90
C THR A 122 -12.87 6.89 15.19
N VAL A 123 -13.92 6.30 14.62
CA VAL A 123 -13.84 5.18 13.68
C VAL A 123 -13.89 5.77 12.27
N TYR A 124 -12.82 5.62 11.51
CA TYR A 124 -12.63 6.24 10.21
C TYR A 124 -12.60 5.17 9.11
N CYS A 125 -13.75 4.97 8.47
CA CYS A 125 -14.00 3.91 7.50
C CYS A 125 -13.74 4.39 6.06
N LEU A 126 -12.83 3.70 5.36
CA LEU A 126 -12.47 3.99 3.98
C LEU A 126 -13.16 3.09 2.94
N GLN A 127 -14.06 2.20 3.39
CA GLN A 127 -14.68 1.20 2.53
C GLN A 127 -15.82 1.79 1.68
N GLN A 128 -15.92 1.32 0.44
CA GLN A 128 -17.09 1.47 -0.40
C GLN A 128 -18.14 0.42 -0.06
N ASP A 129 -19.39 0.65 -0.47
CA ASP A 129 -20.48 -0.31 -0.24
C ASP A 129 -20.19 -1.68 -0.86
N SER A 130 -19.55 -1.72 -2.04
CA SER A 130 -19.13 -2.98 -2.68
C SER A 130 -18.17 -3.81 -1.83
N ASP A 131 -17.31 -3.17 -1.04
CA ASP A 131 -16.38 -3.87 -0.13
C ASP A 131 -17.14 -4.55 1.01
N LEU A 132 -18.13 -3.84 1.54
CA LEU A 132 -18.97 -4.25 2.66
C LEU A 132 -19.91 -5.38 2.23
N GLU A 133 -20.54 -5.24 1.06
CA GLU A 133 -21.39 -6.26 0.45
C GLU A 133 -20.64 -7.57 0.21
N TYR A 134 -19.39 -7.51 -0.28
CA TYR A 134 -18.58 -8.69 -0.53
C TYR A 134 -18.41 -9.57 0.72
N PHE A 135 -18.17 -8.97 1.89
CA PHE A 135 -18.07 -9.66 3.17
C PHE A 135 -19.38 -9.69 3.98
N SER A 136 -20.48 -9.19 3.41
CA SER A 136 -21.79 -9.15 4.07
C SER A 136 -21.78 -8.38 5.41
N VAL A 137 -21.00 -7.29 5.47
CA VAL A 137 -20.92 -6.39 6.63
C VAL A 137 -22.05 -5.37 6.58
N ASP A 138 -22.91 -5.35 7.60
CA ASP A 138 -23.97 -4.35 7.74
C ASP A 138 -23.42 -3.06 8.36
N ILE A 139 -22.96 -2.16 7.49
CA ILE A 139 -22.40 -0.87 7.91
C ILE A 139 -23.44 0.04 8.58
N ASN A 140 -24.72 -0.08 8.23
CA ASN A 140 -25.77 0.74 8.81
C ASN A 140 -26.01 0.34 10.26
N ALA A 141 -26.11 -0.96 10.55
CA ALA A 141 -26.20 -1.45 11.92
C ALA A 141 -25.01 -1.00 12.80
N ILE A 142 -23.78 -1.03 12.25
CA ILE A 142 -22.58 -0.56 12.96
C ILE A 142 -22.67 0.94 13.25
N ARG A 143 -23.05 1.76 12.26
CA ARG A 143 -23.16 3.22 12.41
C ARG A 143 -24.28 3.63 13.36
N GLU A 144 -25.45 3.00 13.24
CA GLU A 144 -26.58 3.23 14.13
C GLU A 144 -26.19 2.88 15.57
N TYR A 145 -25.54 1.73 15.79
CA TYR A 145 -25.07 1.36 17.12
C TYR A 145 -24.04 2.34 17.66
N ALA A 146 -23.05 2.74 16.87
CA ALA A 146 -22.06 3.75 17.28
C ALA A 146 -22.72 5.09 17.65
N SER A 147 -23.77 5.50 16.94
CA SER A 147 -24.50 6.75 17.20
C SER A 147 -25.27 6.78 18.51
N THR A 148 -25.45 5.62 19.16
CA THR A 148 -26.09 5.54 20.49
C THR A 148 -25.17 6.00 21.62
N PHE A 149 -23.89 6.25 21.33
CA PHE A 149 -22.88 6.70 22.28
C PHE A 149 -22.39 8.11 21.95
N ASP A 150 -22.04 8.88 22.99
CA ASP A 150 -21.53 10.25 22.89
C ASP A 150 -20.00 10.33 22.85
N ASP A 151 -19.32 9.21 23.10
CA ASP A 151 -17.86 9.13 23.24
C ASP A 151 -17.15 8.51 22.02
N ILE A 152 -17.89 8.11 20.98
CA ILE A 152 -17.33 7.59 19.72
C ILE A 152 -18.13 8.08 18.50
N GLN A 153 -17.43 8.46 17.45
CA GLN A 153 -18.02 8.87 16.18
C GLN A 153 -17.57 7.91 15.06
N HIS A 154 -18.53 7.43 14.26
CA HIS A 154 -18.22 6.68 13.05
C HIS A 154 -18.33 7.58 11.81
N LEU A 155 -17.23 7.70 11.05
CA LEU A 155 -17.13 8.49 9.84
C LEU A 155 -16.82 7.59 8.64
N ARG A 156 -17.35 7.97 7.48
CA ARG A 156 -17.01 7.36 6.19
C ARG A 156 -16.31 8.39 5.29
N ALA A 157 -15.26 7.94 4.62
CA ALA A 157 -14.48 8.70 3.66
C ALA A 157 -13.93 7.74 2.61
N GLU A 158 -14.73 7.46 1.59
CA GLU A 158 -14.52 6.30 0.73
C GLU A 158 -13.32 6.46 -0.22
N ILE A 159 -12.58 5.36 -0.38
CA ILE A 159 -11.52 5.16 -1.37
C ILE A 159 -11.73 3.78 -1.97
N ARG A 160 -11.73 3.68 -3.30
CA ARG A 160 -11.91 2.41 -4.02
C ARG A 160 -10.76 1.45 -3.77
N ASP A 161 -11.09 0.17 -3.54
CA ASP A 161 -10.07 -0.85 -3.30
C ASP A 161 -9.25 -1.14 -4.56
N PHE A 162 -7.98 -1.49 -4.37
CA PHE A 162 -7.06 -1.87 -5.45
C PHE A 162 -6.88 -0.83 -6.58
N ASP A 163 -7.18 0.44 -6.30
CA ASP A 163 -7.06 1.56 -7.25
C ASP A 163 -6.10 2.62 -6.69
N ALA A 164 -4.85 2.59 -7.16
CA ALA A 164 -3.81 3.53 -6.76
C ALA A 164 -4.11 4.98 -7.21
N THR A 165 -4.80 5.13 -8.34
CA THR A 165 -5.17 6.43 -8.89
C THR A 165 -6.28 7.06 -8.06
N ASP A 166 -7.31 6.28 -7.71
CA ASP A 166 -8.37 6.71 -6.79
C ASP A 166 -7.80 7.07 -5.41
N LEU A 167 -6.91 6.25 -4.87
CA LEU A 167 -6.19 6.55 -3.63
C LEU A 167 -5.48 7.90 -3.70
N ARG A 168 -4.64 8.13 -4.72
CA ARG A 168 -3.93 9.40 -4.94
C ARG A 168 -4.90 10.59 -4.96
N LEU A 169 -5.96 10.51 -5.75
CA LEU A 169 -6.91 11.61 -5.95
C LEU A 169 -7.79 11.88 -4.72
N ARG A 170 -8.11 10.85 -3.92
CA ARG A 170 -8.96 10.97 -2.74
C ARG A 170 -8.21 11.38 -1.48
N LEU A 171 -6.90 11.11 -1.38
CA LEU A 171 -6.11 11.40 -0.19
C LEU A 171 -6.26 12.84 0.35
N PRO A 172 -6.25 13.91 -0.47
CA PRO A 172 -6.45 15.27 0.05
C PRO A 172 -7.78 15.45 0.80
N ALA A 173 -8.89 15.01 0.21
CA ALA A 173 -10.22 15.08 0.81
C ALA A 173 -10.31 14.22 2.09
N VAL A 174 -9.84 12.98 1.98
CA VAL A 174 -9.91 11.98 3.05
C VAL A 174 -9.03 12.37 4.24
N VAL A 175 -7.84 12.94 4.01
CA VAL A 175 -6.97 13.39 5.10
C VAL A 175 -7.51 14.70 5.72
N SER A 176 -8.14 15.57 4.94
CA SER A 176 -8.80 16.78 5.48
C SER A 176 -9.91 16.40 6.47
N LYS A 177 -10.84 15.52 6.07
CA LYS A 177 -11.94 15.05 6.93
C LYS A 177 -11.43 14.32 8.17
N LEU A 178 -10.37 13.51 8.03
CA LEU A 178 -9.69 12.87 9.16
C LEU A 178 -9.09 13.90 10.12
N TYR A 179 -8.34 14.87 9.60
CA TYR A 179 -7.69 15.93 10.37
C TYR A 179 -8.69 16.74 11.20
N LYS A 180 -9.79 17.17 10.58
CA LYS A 180 -10.88 17.89 11.25
C LYS A 180 -11.51 17.04 12.36
N ALA A 181 -11.82 15.77 12.06
CA ALA A 181 -12.39 14.84 13.03
C ALA A 181 -11.45 14.58 14.24
N VAL A 182 -10.16 14.40 13.99
CA VAL A 182 -9.18 14.19 15.08
C VAL A 182 -9.05 15.43 15.95
N ASN A 183 -9.03 16.64 15.37
CA ASN A 183 -8.99 17.88 16.14
C ASN A 183 -10.25 18.10 16.98
N GLN A 184 -11.41 17.71 16.47
CA GLN A 184 -12.69 17.86 17.16
C GLN A 184 -12.85 16.83 18.29
N ASN A 185 -12.56 15.55 18.02
CA ASN A 185 -12.87 14.45 18.94
C ASN A 185 -11.73 14.19 19.93
N GLY A 186 -10.49 14.41 19.50
CA GLY A 186 -9.28 13.99 20.20
C GLY A 186 -9.25 12.47 20.43
N GLY A 187 -8.51 12.04 21.45
CA GLY A 187 -8.44 10.63 21.83
C GLY A 187 -7.78 9.74 20.78
N VAL A 188 -8.17 8.45 20.76
CA VAL A 188 -7.60 7.48 19.82
C VAL A 188 -8.44 7.43 18.55
N THR A 189 -7.78 7.48 17.39
CA THR A 189 -8.42 7.34 16.08
C THR A 189 -8.13 5.97 15.47
N TYR A 190 -9.18 5.30 14.98
CA TYR A 190 -9.12 4.00 14.33
C TYR A 190 -9.37 4.16 12.83
N ILE A 191 -8.32 4.08 12.02
CA ILE A 191 -8.42 4.16 10.56
C ILE A 191 -8.48 2.74 10.00
N HIS A 192 -9.51 2.44 9.20
CA HIS A 192 -9.65 1.14 8.58
C HIS A 192 -10.15 1.17 7.14
N CYS A 193 -9.83 0.09 6.43
CA CYS A 193 -10.45 -0.28 5.17
C CYS A 193 -10.98 -1.72 5.32
N THR A 194 -10.93 -2.55 4.28
CA THR A 194 -11.30 -3.97 4.41
C THR A 194 -10.28 -4.74 5.25
N ALA A 195 -9.04 -4.85 4.78
CA ALA A 195 -7.98 -5.62 5.46
C ALA A 195 -7.06 -4.76 6.36
N GLY A 196 -7.07 -3.44 6.21
CA GLY A 196 -6.11 -2.56 6.88
C GLY A 196 -4.69 -2.69 6.31
N LEU A 197 -4.55 -3.03 5.03
CA LEU A 197 -3.27 -3.36 4.41
C LEU A 197 -2.86 -2.44 3.24
N GLY A 198 -3.81 -1.69 2.65
CA GLY A 198 -3.56 -0.72 1.58
C GLY A 198 -4.05 0.69 1.91
N ARG A 199 -5.34 0.95 1.70
CA ARG A 199 -5.97 2.29 1.86
C ARG A 199 -5.79 2.90 3.26
N ALA A 200 -6.09 2.14 4.31
CA ALA A 200 -5.95 2.61 5.70
C ALA A 200 -4.51 2.94 6.10
N PRO A 201 -3.51 2.07 5.88
CA PRO A 201 -2.13 2.42 6.17
C PRO A 201 -1.61 3.57 5.28
N ALA A 202 -2.07 3.70 4.03
CA ALA A 202 -1.75 4.85 3.18
C ALA A 202 -2.30 6.16 3.75
N THR A 203 -3.56 6.18 4.18
CA THR A 203 -4.21 7.35 4.78
C THR A 203 -3.55 7.74 6.11
N ALA A 204 -3.23 6.76 6.95
CA ALA A 204 -2.51 6.99 8.20
C ALA A 204 -1.10 7.57 7.95
N LEU A 205 -0.38 7.04 6.96
CA LEU A 205 0.94 7.53 6.56
C LEU A 205 0.88 8.97 6.05
N ALA A 206 -0.08 9.28 5.17
CA ALA A 206 -0.30 10.64 4.68
C ALA A 206 -0.66 11.60 5.82
N TYR A 207 -1.51 11.20 6.76
CA TYR A 207 -1.84 11.99 7.95
C TYR A 207 -0.60 12.28 8.82
N MET A 208 0.22 11.26 9.11
CA MET A 208 1.47 11.43 9.86
C MET A 208 2.42 12.42 9.16
N PHE A 209 2.51 12.32 7.84
CA PHE A 209 3.41 13.12 7.02
C PHE A 209 2.95 14.59 6.88
N TRP A 210 1.69 14.80 6.48
CA TRP A 210 1.13 16.11 6.19
C TRP A 210 0.74 16.89 7.45
N VAL A 211 0.22 16.20 8.47
CA VAL A 211 -0.38 16.84 9.65
C VAL A 211 0.52 16.73 10.87
N GLN A 212 1.07 15.54 11.15
CA GLN A 212 1.83 15.31 12.40
C GLN A 212 3.32 15.67 12.30
N GLY A 213 3.77 16.20 11.16
CA GLY A 213 5.12 16.75 11.01
C GLY A 213 6.23 15.72 10.81
N TYR A 214 5.90 14.45 10.54
CA TYR A 214 6.93 13.44 10.26
C TYR A 214 7.60 13.71 8.91
N LYS A 215 8.81 13.19 8.72
CA LYS A 215 9.32 12.87 7.38
C LYS A 215 8.60 11.64 6.83
N LEU A 216 8.43 11.54 5.51
CA LEU A 216 7.67 10.45 4.90
C LEU A 216 8.28 9.07 5.23
N ASN A 217 9.59 8.91 5.09
CA ASN A 217 10.26 7.64 5.34
C ASN A 217 10.36 7.27 6.83
N GLU A 218 10.42 8.26 7.72
CA GLU A 218 10.33 8.02 9.17
C GLU A 218 8.95 7.50 9.56
N ALA A 219 7.89 8.14 9.06
CA ALA A 219 6.52 7.69 9.27
C ALA A 219 6.27 6.29 8.69
N LEU A 220 6.78 6.02 7.48
CA LEU A 220 6.70 4.71 6.83
C LEU A 220 7.40 3.64 7.67
N SER A 221 8.61 3.94 8.16
CA SER A 221 9.39 3.02 9.00
C SER A 221 8.66 2.70 10.30
N LEU A 222 8.07 3.72 10.96
CA LEU A 222 7.27 3.53 12.16
C LEU A 222 6.04 2.65 11.87
N LEU A 223 5.28 2.97 10.82
CA LEU A 223 4.10 2.20 10.40
C LEU A 223 4.44 0.73 10.15
N LEU A 224 5.46 0.46 9.33
CA LEU A 224 5.88 -0.90 8.97
C LEU A 224 6.48 -1.67 10.15
N SER A 225 7.04 -0.99 11.16
CA SER A 225 7.49 -1.63 12.40
C SER A 225 6.35 -2.17 13.27
N LYS A 226 5.12 -1.65 13.08
CA LYS A 226 3.93 -1.99 13.88
C LYS A 226 2.93 -2.86 13.12
N ARG A 227 2.87 -2.73 11.79
CA ARG A 227 1.95 -3.48 10.94
C ARG A 227 2.58 -3.80 9.59
N LYS A 228 2.69 -5.08 9.26
CA LYS A 228 3.07 -5.52 7.91
C LYS A 228 1.93 -5.14 6.95
N CYS A 229 2.19 -4.20 6.04
CA CYS A 229 1.21 -3.67 5.09
C CYS A 229 1.93 -3.06 3.88
N PHE A 230 1.17 -2.51 2.93
CA PHE A 230 1.66 -1.89 1.71
C PHE A 230 0.92 -0.55 1.44
N PRO A 231 1.37 0.56 2.05
CA PRO A 231 0.68 1.85 2.05
C PRO A 231 0.81 2.68 0.75
N ASN A 232 1.17 2.06 -0.37
CA ASN A 232 1.40 2.71 -1.69
C ASN A 232 2.03 4.11 -1.58
N VAL A 233 3.33 4.15 -1.27
CA VAL A 233 4.07 5.39 -1.01
C VAL A 233 4.05 6.33 -2.21
N ASP A 234 4.08 5.80 -3.43
CA ASP A 234 4.06 6.61 -4.65
C ASP A 234 2.73 7.38 -4.82
N ALA A 235 1.60 6.80 -4.41
CA ALA A 235 0.32 7.52 -4.38
C ALA A 235 0.35 8.71 -3.40
N ILE A 236 1.01 8.56 -2.25
CA ILE A 236 1.16 9.64 -1.25
C ILE A 236 2.10 10.73 -1.78
N LYS A 237 3.25 10.36 -2.35
CA LYS A 237 4.18 11.29 -2.99
C LYS A 237 3.48 12.09 -4.09
N SER A 238 2.69 11.39 -4.90
CA SER A 238 1.96 12.02 -6.00
C SER A 238 0.85 12.94 -5.53
N ALA A 239 0.05 12.53 -4.53
CA ALA A 239 -0.95 13.40 -3.92
C ALA A 239 -0.33 14.63 -3.27
N THR A 240 0.86 14.49 -2.68
CA THR A 240 1.63 15.62 -2.13
C THR A 240 2.03 16.59 -3.24
N ALA A 241 2.55 16.09 -4.36
CA ALA A 241 2.87 16.92 -5.52
C ALA A 241 1.62 17.62 -6.06
N ASP A 242 0.50 16.91 -6.18
CA ASP A 242 -0.77 17.47 -6.67
C ASP A 242 -1.27 18.64 -5.83
N ILE A 243 -1.14 18.55 -4.50
CA ILE A 243 -1.50 19.64 -3.59
C ILE A 243 -0.60 20.87 -3.83
N LEU A 244 0.70 20.65 -4.05
CA LEU A 244 1.69 21.72 -4.13
C LEU A 244 1.76 22.39 -5.51
N THR A 245 1.55 21.63 -6.60
CA THR A 245 1.77 22.11 -7.97
C THR A 245 0.54 22.00 -8.87
N GLY A 246 -0.55 21.41 -8.37
CA GLY A 246 -1.78 21.16 -9.10
C GLY A 246 -1.72 19.89 -9.97
N LEU A 247 -2.90 19.38 -10.34
CA LEU A 247 -3.04 18.23 -11.22
C LEU A 247 -2.66 18.60 -12.66
N LYS A 248 -1.59 17.99 -13.17
CA LYS A 248 -1.08 18.18 -14.53
C LYS A 248 -1.05 16.85 -15.27
N THR A 249 -1.55 16.82 -16.49
CA THR A 249 -1.53 15.64 -17.37
C THR A 249 -0.50 15.80 -18.47
N ARG A 250 0.16 14.70 -18.85
CA ARG A 250 1.16 14.61 -19.93
C ARG A 250 0.90 13.37 -20.77
N SER A 251 1.13 13.50 -22.07
CA SER A 251 1.08 12.36 -22.98
C SER A 251 2.42 11.63 -22.96
N VAL A 252 2.37 10.32 -22.76
CA VAL A 252 3.54 9.43 -22.81
C VAL A 252 3.36 8.41 -23.93
N THR A 253 4.49 7.95 -24.46
CA THR A 253 4.54 6.87 -25.44
C THR A 253 5.45 5.76 -24.92
N LEU A 254 4.89 4.57 -24.75
CA LEU A 254 5.62 3.36 -24.35
C LEU A 254 5.77 2.46 -25.57
N THR A 255 6.97 1.91 -25.77
CA THR A 255 7.32 1.20 -26.99
C THR A 255 8.00 -0.13 -26.70
N TRP A 256 7.45 -1.20 -27.27
CA TRP A 256 8.11 -2.50 -27.33
C TRP A 256 8.60 -2.76 -28.76
N ASN A 257 9.92 -2.83 -28.95
CA ASN A 257 10.51 -3.09 -30.27
C ASN A 257 10.55 -4.59 -30.56
N GLY A 258 10.10 -4.99 -31.75
CA GLY A 258 10.08 -6.38 -32.20
C GLY A 258 8.79 -6.74 -32.92
N ASP A 259 8.93 -7.54 -33.97
CA ASP A 259 7.85 -8.08 -34.81
C ASP A 259 7.68 -9.61 -34.64
N ASN A 260 8.50 -10.22 -33.78
CA ASN A 260 8.51 -11.65 -33.51
C ASN A 260 7.51 -12.10 -32.43
N CYS A 261 6.56 -11.24 -32.07
CA CYS A 261 5.50 -11.52 -31.12
C CYS A 261 4.13 -11.24 -31.73
N SER A 262 3.10 -11.92 -31.22
CA SER A 262 1.71 -11.79 -31.72
C SER A 262 0.87 -10.82 -30.91
N SER A 263 1.29 -10.53 -29.68
CA SER A 263 0.58 -9.66 -28.75
C SER A 263 1.55 -9.00 -27.78
N VAL A 264 1.30 -7.74 -27.48
CA VAL A 264 1.99 -7.00 -26.42
C VAL A 264 0.95 -6.24 -25.61
N GLU A 265 0.98 -6.41 -24.30
CA GLU A 265 0.13 -5.69 -23.34
C GLU A 265 1.00 -5.05 -22.25
N ILE A 266 0.44 -4.10 -21.52
CA ILE A 266 1.04 -3.52 -20.31
C ILE A 266 0.07 -3.63 -19.14
N ALA A 267 0.60 -3.98 -17.97
CA ALA A 267 -0.08 -3.86 -16.67
C ALA A 267 0.72 -2.95 -15.71
N GLY A 268 0.05 -2.45 -14.67
CA GLY A 268 0.57 -1.39 -13.80
C GLY A 268 0.06 -0.02 -14.26
N LEU A 269 0.95 0.95 -14.39
CA LEU A 269 0.59 2.34 -14.74
C LEU A 269 -0.51 2.88 -13.80
N ASP A 270 -1.48 3.60 -14.37
CA ASP A 270 -2.67 4.15 -13.74
C ASP A 270 -3.87 3.17 -13.70
N VAL A 271 -3.71 1.95 -14.24
CA VAL A 271 -4.77 0.91 -14.24
C VAL A 271 -4.55 -0.19 -13.21
N GLY A 272 -3.38 -0.21 -12.57
CA GLY A 272 -2.99 -1.22 -11.61
C GLY A 272 -2.58 -2.56 -12.25
N TRP A 273 -2.17 -3.50 -11.40
CA TRP A 273 -1.57 -4.77 -11.84
C TRP A 273 -2.60 -5.83 -12.29
N GLY A 274 -3.89 -5.66 -11.95
CA GLY A 274 -4.97 -6.57 -12.34
C GLY A 274 -5.57 -6.28 -13.73
N GLN A 275 -5.25 -5.14 -14.34
CA GLN A 275 -5.73 -4.75 -15.67
C GLN A 275 -4.60 -4.79 -16.69
N ARG A 276 -4.96 -5.03 -17.96
CA ARG A 276 -4.02 -5.09 -19.08
C ARG A 276 -4.46 -4.16 -20.20
N ILE A 277 -3.51 -3.42 -20.76
CA ILE A 277 -3.73 -2.49 -21.85
C ILE A 277 -2.99 -3.04 -23.08
N PRO A 278 -3.70 -3.42 -24.16
CA PRO A 278 -3.04 -3.89 -25.38
C PRO A 278 -2.33 -2.74 -26.09
N LEU A 279 -1.12 -3.02 -26.60
CA LEU A 279 -0.38 -2.12 -27.49
C LEU A 279 -0.82 -2.33 -28.94
N LYS A 280 -0.66 -1.30 -29.77
CA LYS A 280 -0.92 -1.36 -31.21
C LYS A 280 0.38 -1.59 -31.97
N TYR A 281 0.41 -2.59 -32.83
CA TYR A 281 1.56 -2.83 -33.70
C TYR A 281 1.62 -1.79 -34.83
N GLU A 282 2.80 -1.22 -35.05
CA GLU A 282 3.10 -0.27 -36.12
C GLU A 282 4.13 -0.86 -37.09
N GLU A 283 3.65 -1.35 -38.24
CA GLU A 283 4.47 -2.02 -39.26
C GLU A 283 5.65 -1.18 -39.75
N LYS A 284 5.50 0.14 -39.84
CA LYS A 284 6.54 1.04 -40.35
C LYS A 284 7.81 1.03 -39.49
N ASN A 285 7.64 0.84 -38.19
CA ASN A 285 8.71 0.90 -37.19
C ASN A 285 9.06 -0.47 -36.63
N GLY A 286 8.28 -1.51 -36.96
CA GLY A 286 8.47 -2.87 -36.43
C GLY A 286 8.32 -2.91 -34.91
N SER A 287 7.37 -2.15 -34.36
CA SER A 287 7.23 -1.94 -32.92
C SER A 287 5.77 -1.90 -32.48
N TRP A 288 5.56 -2.16 -31.20
CA TRP A 288 4.27 -2.04 -30.53
C TRP A 288 4.26 -0.77 -29.70
N ILE A 289 3.19 0.02 -29.80
CA ILE A 289 3.12 1.36 -29.23
C ILE A 289 1.86 1.53 -28.39
N LEU A 290 2.01 2.15 -27.21
CA LEU A 290 0.93 2.67 -26.39
C LEU A 290 1.11 4.18 -26.22
N HIS A 291 0.14 4.96 -26.69
CA HIS A 291 -0.02 6.37 -26.31
C HIS A 291 -0.99 6.46 -25.13
N ARG A 292 -0.60 7.19 -24.09
CA ARG A 292 -1.41 7.32 -22.88
C ARG A 292 -1.21 8.67 -22.22
N ASP A 293 -2.29 9.28 -21.77
CA ASP A 293 -2.23 10.50 -20.98
C ASP A 293 -2.21 10.14 -19.49
N LEU A 294 -1.16 10.54 -18.81
CA LEU A 294 -0.93 10.26 -17.39
C LEU A 294 -0.80 11.56 -16.61
N LEU A 295 -1.26 11.57 -15.35
CA LEU A 295 -0.91 12.65 -14.43
C LEU A 295 0.60 12.64 -14.19
N GLU A 296 1.18 13.79 -13.89
CA GLU A 296 2.58 13.85 -13.48
C GLU A 296 2.81 12.91 -12.28
N GLY A 297 3.89 12.15 -12.30
CA GLY A 297 4.27 11.24 -11.24
C GLY A 297 5.00 10.00 -11.71
N ARG A 298 5.25 9.11 -10.76
CA ARG A 298 5.98 7.87 -10.98
C ARG A 298 5.02 6.71 -11.12
N TYR A 299 5.17 5.93 -12.19
CA TYR A 299 4.34 4.78 -12.45
C TYR A 299 5.21 3.57 -12.75
N GLU A 300 5.06 2.50 -11.97
CA GLU A 300 5.64 1.21 -12.31
C GLU A 300 4.73 0.44 -13.26
N TYR A 301 5.34 -0.32 -14.16
CA TYR A 301 4.62 -1.14 -15.13
C TYR A 301 5.47 -2.31 -15.61
N LYS A 302 4.82 -3.25 -16.31
CA LYS A 302 5.50 -4.39 -16.91
C LYS A 302 4.78 -4.81 -18.19
N TYR A 303 5.53 -5.31 -19.16
CA TYR A 303 4.97 -5.83 -20.40
C TYR A 303 4.51 -7.27 -20.21
N ILE A 304 3.47 -7.65 -20.94
CA ILE A 304 3.08 -9.03 -21.18
C ILE A 304 3.19 -9.27 -22.68
N VAL A 305 4.16 -10.07 -23.12
CA VAL A 305 4.39 -10.37 -24.54
C VAL A 305 4.08 -11.83 -24.77
N ASP A 306 3.08 -12.10 -25.60
CA ASP A 306 2.58 -13.46 -25.85
C ASP A 306 2.26 -14.25 -24.56
N GLY A 307 1.73 -13.54 -23.56
CA GLY A 307 1.37 -14.09 -22.25
C GLY A 307 2.49 -14.09 -21.21
N GLU A 308 3.72 -13.77 -21.58
CA GLU A 308 4.89 -13.79 -20.69
C GLU A 308 5.21 -12.40 -20.11
N TRP A 309 5.35 -12.32 -18.79
CA TRP A 309 5.68 -11.07 -18.09
C TRP A 309 7.15 -10.71 -18.26
N MET A 310 7.43 -9.57 -18.89
CA MET A 310 8.79 -9.14 -19.22
C MET A 310 9.01 -7.67 -18.92
N THR A 311 10.27 -7.34 -18.61
CA THR A 311 10.73 -5.96 -18.54
C THR A 311 11.45 -5.59 -19.84
N ASN A 312 11.28 -4.34 -20.26
CA ASN A 312 12.07 -3.75 -21.32
C ASN A 312 13.39 -3.23 -20.74
N LYS A 313 14.50 -3.89 -21.07
CA LYS A 313 15.85 -3.52 -20.59
C LYS A 313 16.37 -2.17 -21.11
N TYR A 314 15.71 -1.60 -22.12
CA TYR A 314 16.06 -0.31 -22.71
C TYR A 314 15.26 0.85 -22.10
N GLU A 315 14.24 0.55 -21.30
CA GLU A 315 13.47 1.52 -20.53
C GLU A 315 13.92 1.48 -19.06
N SER A 316 13.53 2.51 -18.29
CA SER A 316 13.92 2.62 -16.89
C SER A 316 13.40 1.44 -16.06
N LEU A 317 14.26 0.89 -15.21
CA LEU A 317 13.96 -0.26 -14.33
C LEU A 317 13.90 0.19 -12.88
N ALA A 318 12.84 -0.21 -12.19
CA ALA A 318 12.68 0.02 -10.76
C ALA A 318 13.67 -0.87 -9.99
N PRO A 319 14.05 -0.47 -8.75
CA PRO A 319 14.78 -1.37 -7.86
C PRO A 319 14.04 -2.69 -7.66
N VAL A 320 14.78 -3.78 -7.44
CA VAL A 320 14.19 -5.08 -7.12
C VAL A 320 13.33 -4.94 -5.88
N ASN A 321 12.05 -5.34 -5.97
CA ASN A 321 11.15 -5.27 -4.82
C ASN A 321 11.46 -6.39 -3.80
N LYS A 322 10.79 -6.35 -2.64
CA LYS A 322 11.04 -7.32 -1.55
C LYS A 322 10.74 -8.77 -1.94
N ASP A 323 9.92 -8.97 -2.97
CA ASP A 323 9.52 -10.29 -3.49
C ASP A 323 10.44 -10.74 -4.65
N GLY A 324 11.48 -9.97 -4.97
CA GLY A 324 12.48 -10.31 -6.00
C GLY A 324 12.05 -9.94 -7.43
N HIS A 325 10.92 -9.25 -7.59
CA HIS A 325 10.44 -8.80 -8.90
C HIS A 325 11.08 -7.48 -9.30
N VAL A 326 11.34 -7.36 -10.61
CA VAL A 326 11.76 -6.11 -11.25
C VAL A 326 10.65 -5.67 -12.19
N ASN A 327 10.35 -4.37 -12.13
CA ASN A 327 9.38 -3.69 -13.00
C ASN A 327 10.11 -2.62 -13.83
N ASN A 328 9.50 -2.23 -14.94
CA ASN A 328 9.82 -0.94 -15.54
C ASN A 328 9.16 0.18 -14.73
N TYR A 329 9.64 1.40 -14.89
CA TYR A 329 8.91 2.58 -14.43
C TYR A 329 9.05 3.73 -15.41
N ILE A 330 8.10 4.65 -15.35
CA ILE A 330 8.14 5.93 -16.05
C ILE A 330 7.95 7.05 -15.04
N GLN A 331 8.80 8.07 -15.13
CA GLN A 331 8.67 9.32 -14.39
C GLN A 331 8.06 10.36 -15.34
N VAL A 332 6.81 10.72 -15.10
CA VAL A 332 6.04 11.68 -15.89
C VAL A 332 6.16 13.04 -15.23
N VAL A 333 6.94 13.95 -15.79
CA VAL A 333 7.15 15.29 -15.22
C VAL A 333 7.17 16.31 -16.36
N GLY A 334 6.60 17.50 -16.11
CA GLY A 334 6.68 18.62 -17.04
C GLY A 334 8.09 19.19 -17.16
N ASN A 335 8.26 20.16 -18.06
CA ASN A 335 9.53 20.86 -18.24
C ASN A 335 9.69 22.07 -17.29
N ASP A 336 8.71 22.35 -16.43
CA ASP A 336 8.80 23.48 -15.50
C ASP A 336 9.77 23.15 -14.36
N PRO A 337 10.77 24.01 -14.07
CA PRO A 337 11.82 23.69 -13.10
C PRO A 337 11.32 23.38 -11.69
N GLU A 338 10.23 24.02 -11.25
CA GLU A 338 9.65 23.79 -9.92
C GLU A 338 9.09 22.36 -9.78
N SER A 339 8.35 21.88 -10.78
CA SER A 339 7.86 20.49 -10.76
C SER A 339 9.01 19.49 -10.85
N VAL A 340 10.04 19.76 -11.67
CA VAL A 340 11.23 18.89 -11.76
C VAL A 340 11.97 18.81 -10.42
N ASP A 341 12.18 19.95 -9.76
CA ASP A 341 12.81 19.98 -8.43
C ASP A 341 12.01 19.21 -7.39
N LEU A 342 10.68 19.44 -7.33
CA LEU A 342 9.81 18.76 -6.38
C LEU A 342 9.80 17.24 -6.60
N TRP A 343 9.65 16.77 -7.85
CA TRP A 343 9.66 15.34 -8.15
C TRP A 343 11.02 14.69 -7.87
N THR A 344 12.11 15.44 -8.08
CA THR A 344 13.46 14.99 -7.71
C THR A 344 13.58 14.81 -6.19
N ARG A 345 13.15 15.82 -5.43
CA ARG A 345 13.16 15.80 -3.96
C ARG A 345 12.27 14.68 -3.41
N LEU A 346 11.06 14.49 -3.95
CA LEU A 346 10.15 13.39 -3.58
C LEU A 346 10.76 12.01 -3.84
N GLY A 347 11.71 11.89 -4.76
CA GLY A 347 12.44 10.66 -5.04
C GLY A 347 13.50 10.33 -3.98
N ASP A 348 13.92 11.29 -3.17
CA ASP A 348 14.96 11.12 -2.14
C ASP A 348 14.43 10.35 -0.93
N ASP A 349 15.31 9.54 -0.33
CA ASP A 349 15.03 8.80 0.89
C ASP A 349 14.96 9.71 2.12
N ASP A 350 15.64 10.86 2.13
CA ASP A 350 15.57 11.84 3.22
C ASP A 350 14.60 13.00 2.93
N PHE A 351 13.66 12.78 2.01
CA PHE A 351 12.69 13.81 1.64
C PHE A 351 11.90 14.32 2.85
N ASP A 352 11.84 15.65 2.95
CA ASP A 352 11.01 16.38 3.90
C ASP A 352 10.33 17.57 3.22
N LEU A 353 9.18 17.94 3.75
CA LEU A 353 8.46 19.15 3.37
C LEU A 353 9.09 20.35 4.06
N THR A 354 9.33 21.40 3.29
CA THR A 354 9.68 22.72 3.83
C THR A 354 8.51 23.32 4.62
N ASP A 355 8.80 24.29 5.48
CA ASP A 355 7.76 24.97 6.26
C ASP A 355 6.65 25.58 5.38
N SER A 356 7.02 26.20 4.25
CA SER A 356 6.08 26.78 3.28
C SER A 356 5.18 25.72 2.60
N GLU A 357 5.75 24.57 2.27
CA GLU A 357 4.98 23.44 1.70
C GLU A 357 4.02 22.87 2.73
N ARG A 358 4.45 22.75 4.00
CA ARG A 358 3.58 22.32 5.12
C ARG A 358 2.43 23.30 5.35
N GLU A 359 2.70 24.61 5.33
CA GLU A 359 1.67 25.65 5.42
C GLU A 359 0.66 25.57 4.27
N THR A 360 1.15 25.32 3.06
CA THR A 360 0.29 25.16 1.88
C THR A 360 -0.61 23.93 2.00
N ILE A 361 -0.04 22.78 2.36
CA ILE A 361 -0.81 21.56 2.57
C ILE A 361 -1.85 21.78 3.68
N LYS A 362 -1.45 22.37 4.81
CA LYS A 362 -2.37 22.64 5.92
C LYS A 362 -3.55 23.51 5.50
N ARG A 363 -3.29 24.60 4.77
CA ARG A 363 -4.33 25.48 4.22
C ARG A 363 -5.30 24.72 3.31
N VAL A 364 -4.79 23.87 2.41
CA VAL A 364 -5.63 23.04 1.54
C VAL A 364 -6.50 22.06 2.37
N LEU A 365 -5.95 21.47 3.43
CA LEU A 365 -6.72 20.60 4.32
C LEU A 365 -7.78 21.37 5.13
N ASP A 366 -7.49 22.59 5.56
CA ASP A 366 -8.44 23.46 6.27
C ASP A 366 -9.60 23.89 5.34
N GLU A 367 -9.28 24.28 4.10
CA GLU A 367 -10.22 24.81 3.10
C GLU A 367 -11.02 23.74 2.36
N TYR A 368 -10.62 22.46 2.44
CA TYR A 368 -11.36 21.38 1.78
C TYR A 368 -12.81 21.35 2.25
N PRO A 369 -13.81 21.31 1.35
CA PRO A 369 -15.21 21.28 1.76
C PRO A 369 -15.49 20.05 2.62
N ASP A 370 -16.31 20.24 3.66
CA ASP A 370 -16.85 19.11 4.40
C ASP A 370 -17.90 18.43 3.51
N ASP A 371 -17.61 17.22 3.02
CA ASP A 371 -18.62 16.39 2.38
C ASP A 371 -19.67 16.00 3.45
N GLU A 372 -20.91 16.49 3.30
CA GLU A 372 -22.08 16.16 4.14
C GLU A 372 -22.31 14.64 4.30
#